data_AF-A0A177SY82-F1
#
_entry.id   AF-A0A177SY82-F1
#
_cell.length_a   1.000
_cell.length_b   1.000
_cell.length_c   1.000
_cell.angle_alpha   90.00
_cell.angle_beta   90.00
_cell.angle_gamma   90.00
#
_symmetry.space_group_name_H-M   'P 1'
#
loop_
_entity.id
_entity.type
_entity.pdbx_description
1 polymer ?
#
loop_
_entity_poly.entity_id
_entity_poly.type
_entity_poly.pdbx_seq_one_letter_code
_entity_poly.pdbx_strand_id
1 'polypeptide(L)'
;MFQLTMGLLFYAGRVGKRVIEILARGGMSISWKTIQRLSTALADDAMKETRAMVQRSDTFITLSIDNLNWMSSPRDKTTLRKSHMEAATAGNLYVVDDQVRYDSAAPICSPALFEDVFGLELEKPTTEPRAVSPLDDNGRPAAMNREARDAYRARASDADIDMYDFVPTLEEHKHLTHCIISHAQRAWIEMHSEADFEEQPDAPPQVFPLVPKKSTVLPLPVYDHNEGSIQGNIDVLEAICKDLGLEDADLAQRIMSSIGDAFTATLQRKAVQRREDDRSDTPHHDRLQYLQVLAAFFQYQYAYQKYLSETHAGTAVAQDLLSMRRMSSVAG
;
A
#
# COMPACT_ATOMS: atom_id res chain seq x y z
N MET A 1 20.70 29.04 -8.15
CA MET A 1 20.09 28.17 -7.12
C MET A 1 18.83 28.80 -6.54
N PHE A 2 18.90 29.92 -5.81
CA PHE A 2 17.72 30.53 -5.15
C PHE A 2 16.49 30.72 -6.05
N GLN A 3 16.61 31.40 -7.20
CA GLN A 3 15.50 31.64 -8.13
C GLN A 3 14.83 30.34 -8.64
N LEU A 4 15.63 29.29 -8.82
CA LEU A 4 15.15 27.99 -9.32
C LEU A 4 14.35 27.28 -8.23
N THR A 5 14.90 27.19 -7.02
CA THR A 5 14.18 26.66 -5.84
C THR A 5 12.89 27.44 -5.60
N MET A 6 12.93 28.76 -5.75
CA MET A 6 11.75 29.59 -5.56
C MET A 6 10.68 29.37 -6.62
N GLY A 7 11.05 29.27 -7.90
CA GLY A 7 10.10 28.95 -8.96
C GLY A 7 9.44 27.59 -8.76
N LEU A 8 10.21 26.57 -8.38
CA LEU A 8 9.66 25.24 -8.08
C LEU A 8 8.75 25.26 -6.84
N LEU A 9 9.13 25.99 -5.77
CA LEU A 9 8.29 26.12 -4.58
C LEU A 9 6.95 26.82 -4.89
N PHE A 10 6.98 27.91 -5.68
CA PHE A 10 5.76 28.59 -6.10
C PHE A 10 4.88 27.69 -6.97
N TYR A 11 5.49 26.92 -7.86
CA TYR A 11 4.76 25.95 -8.68
C TYR A 11 4.10 24.86 -7.81
N ALA A 12 4.85 24.27 -6.87
CA ALA A 12 4.33 23.27 -5.94
C ALA A 12 3.23 23.84 -5.02
N GLY A 13 3.35 25.10 -4.59
CA GLY A 13 2.34 25.84 -3.84
C GLY A 13 1.12 26.28 -4.66
N ARG A 14 1.00 25.84 -5.93
CA ARG A 14 -0.10 26.18 -6.85
C ARG A 14 -0.25 27.69 -7.10
N VAL A 15 0.85 28.44 -7.04
CA VAL A 15 0.85 29.87 -7.39
C VAL A 15 0.53 30.01 -8.88
N GLY A 16 -0.36 30.96 -9.21
CA GLY A 16 -0.81 31.15 -10.59
C GLY A 16 0.33 31.56 -11.54
N LYS A 17 0.31 31.02 -12.77
CA LYS A 17 1.32 31.29 -13.82
C LYS A 17 1.67 32.78 -13.99
N ARG A 18 0.67 33.66 -13.96
CA ARG A 18 0.87 35.11 -14.11
C ARG A 18 1.78 35.69 -13.02
N VAL A 19 1.59 35.25 -11.78
CA VAL A 19 2.37 35.71 -10.62
C VAL A 19 3.82 35.24 -10.77
N ILE A 20 4.02 33.96 -11.09
CA ILE A 20 5.36 33.39 -11.31
C ILE A 20 6.10 34.12 -12.44
N GLU A 21 5.43 34.41 -13.56
CA GLU A 21 6.04 35.16 -14.67
C GLU A 21 6.43 36.60 -14.29
N ILE A 22 5.62 37.29 -13.46
CA ILE A 22 5.98 38.62 -12.94
C ILE A 22 7.22 38.52 -12.04
N LEU A 23 7.24 37.57 -11.12
CA LEU A 23 8.38 37.34 -10.22
C LEU A 23 9.64 36.91 -10.98
N ALA A 24 9.48 36.16 -12.06
CA ALA A 24 10.58 35.76 -12.93
C ALA A 24 11.21 36.96 -13.63
N ARG A 25 10.39 37.88 -14.16
CA ARG A 25 10.88 39.15 -14.76
C ARG A 25 11.54 40.06 -13.72
N GLY A 26 11.08 40.00 -12.46
CA GLY A 26 11.68 40.70 -11.33
C GLY A 26 12.95 40.04 -10.77
N GLY A 27 13.42 38.93 -11.35
CA GLY A 27 14.62 38.23 -10.88
C GLY A 27 14.45 37.50 -9.54
N MET A 28 13.21 37.28 -9.08
CA MET A 28 12.91 36.54 -7.84
C MET A 28 12.58 35.06 -8.10
N SER A 29 12.28 34.70 -9.34
CA SER A 29 11.91 33.34 -9.74
C SER A 29 12.45 33.00 -11.13
N ILE A 30 12.22 31.77 -11.58
CA ILE A 30 12.46 31.32 -12.96
C ILE A 30 11.16 31.37 -13.77
N SER A 31 11.28 31.43 -15.10
CA SER A 31 10.09 31.46 -15.97
C SER A 31 9.26 30.18 -15.84
N TRP A 32 7.96 30.27 -16.13
CA TRP A 32 7.06 29.12 -16.15
C TRP A 32 7.54 28.04 -17.13
N LYS A 33 8.06 28.46 -18.28
CA LYS A 33 8.62 27.54 -19.28
C LYS A 33 9.83 26.77 -18.74
N THR A 34 10.68 27.43 -17.95
CA THR A 34 11.82 26.78 -17.28
C THR A 34 11.33 25.78 -16.24
N ILE A 35 10.31 26.13 -15.44
CA ILE A 35 9.69 25.22 -14.47
C ILE A 35 9.17 23.97 -15.16
N GLN A 36 8.38 24.12 -16.24
CA GLN A 36 7.85 22.98 -16.99
C GLN A 36 8.96 22.07 -17.53
N ARG A 37 10.02 22.65 -18.13
CA ARG A 37 11.17 21.87 -18.60
C ARG A 37 11.87 21.10 -17.48
N LEU A 38 12.02 21.71 -16.31
CA LEU A 38 12.62 21.06 -15.15
C LEU A 38 11.72 19.94 -14.62
N SER A 39 10.41 20.16 -14.52
CA SER A 39 9.46 19.13 -14.10
C SER A 39 9.45 17.94 -15.06
N THR A 40 9.50 18.16 -16.37
CA THR A 40 9.62 17.08 -17.35
C THR A 40 10.95 16.34 -17.21
N ALA A 41 12.07 17.05 -17.10
CA ALA A 41 13.37 16.42 -16.92
C ALA A 41 13.44 15.57 -15.63
N LEU A 42 12.88 16.07 -14.52
CA LEU A 42 12.79 15.32 -13.27
C LEU A 42 11.92 14.06 -13.41
N ALA A 43 10.81 14.14 -14.14
CA ALA A 43 9.96 12.99 -14.41
C ALA A 43 10.67 11.95 -15.30
N ASP A 44 11.39 12.39 -16.33
CA ASP A 44 12.16 11.53 -17.22
C ASP A 44 13.29 10.81 -16.46
N ASP A 45 14.02 11.53 -15.61
CA ASP A 45 15.08 10.97 -14.76
C ASP A 45 14.51 9.97 -13.75
N ALA A 46 13.39 10.29 -13.09
CA ALA A 46 12.70 9.39 -12.16
C ALA A 46 12.20 8.12 -12.86
N MET A 47 11.67 8.23 -14.08
CA MET A 47 11.24 7.07 -14.88
C MET A 47 12.43 6.20 -15.29
N LYS A 48 13.57 6.81 -15.61
CA LYS A 48 14.80 6.06 -15.92
C LYS A 48 15.29 5.26 -14.72
N GLU A 49 15.28 5.87 -13.53
CA GLU A 49 15.63 5.18 -12.28
C GLU A 49 14.63 4.05 -11.98
N THR A 50 13.33 4.31 -12.18
CA THR A 50 12.26 3.33 -11.98
C THR A 50 12.45 2.12 -12.89
N ARG A 51 12.72 2.33 -14.18
CA ARG A 51 13.02 1.24 -15.14
C ARG A 51 14.23 0.44 -14.71
N ALA A 52 15.32 1.11 -14.33
CA ALA A 52 16.54 0.45 -13.87
C ALA A 52 16.27 -0.41 -12.63
N MET A 53 15.44 0.06 -11.70
CA MET A 53 15.07 -0.68 -10.50
C MET A 53 14.21 -1.90 -10.82
N VAL A 54 13.19 -1.72 -11.68
CA VAL A 54 12.28 -2.81 -12.09
C VAL A 54 13.02 -3.91 -12.83
N GLN A 55 14.04 -3.58 -13.62
CA GLN A 55 14.81 -4.58 -14.37
C GLN A 55 15.72 -5.45 -13.48
N ARG A 56 16.01 -5.05 -12.24
CA ARG A 56 16.82 -5.88 -11.34
C ARG A 56 16.08 -7.17 -10.96
N SER A 57 16.82 -8.27 -10.87
CA SER A 57 16.30 -9.57 -10.44
C SER A 57 16.23 -9.69 -8.91
N ASP A 58 17.11 -9.00 -8.18
CA ASP A 58 17.17 -9.04 -6.72
C ASP A 58 16.09 -8.19 -6.01
N THR A 59 15.27 -7.46 -6.78
CA THR A 59 14.32 -6.48 -6.25
C THR A 59 12.89 -6.98 -6.39
N PHE A 60 12.17 -7.06 -5.27
CA PHE A 60 10.74 -7.36 -5.28
C PHE A 60 9.93 -6.05 -5.28
N ILE A 61 8.98 -5.94 -6.21
CA ILE A 61 8.21 -4.71 -6.43
C ILE A 61 6.72 -5.04 -6.40
N THR A 62 5.98 -4.18 -5.70
CA THR A 62 4.52 -4.21 -5.67
C THR A 62 3.96 -2.97 -6.36
N LEU A 63 3.02 -3.17 -7.28
CA LEU A 63 2.24 -2.12 -7.92
C LEU A 63 1.05 -1.71 -7.05
N SER A 64 0.74 -0.43 -7.03
CA SER A 64 -0.53 0.08 -6.54
C SER A 64 -1.03 1.15 -7.50
N ILE A 65 -2.28 1.03 -7.91
CA ILE A 65 -2.95 2.02 -8.75
C ILE A 65 -4.18 2.53 -8.01
N ASP A 66 -4.48 3.81 -8.17
CA ASP A 66 -5.65 4.47 -7.59
C ASP A 66 -6.22 5.52 -8.54
N ASN A 67 -7.52 5.78 -8.40
CA ASN A 67 -8.23 6.77 -9.20
C ASN A 67 -7.92 8.19 -8.72
N LEU A 68 -7.47 9.02 -9.66
CA LEU A 68 -7.40 10.46 -9.51
C LEU A 68 -8.65 11.10 -10.13
N ASN A 69 -9.65 11.37 -9.29
CA ASN A 69 -10.86 12.06 -9.71
C ASN A 69 -10.79 13.56 -9.36
N TRP A 70 -11.05 14.44 -10.32
CA TRP A 70 -11.23 15.88 -10.04
C TRP A 70 -12.45 16.44 -10.75
N MET A 71 -13.05 17.45 -10.13
CA MET A 71 -14.20 18.15 -10.71
C MET A 71 -13.72 19.35 -11.50
N SER A 72 -14.05 19.41 -12.79
CA SER A 72 -13.77 20.56 -13.63
C SER A 72 -14.82 21.66 -13.39
N SER A 73 -14.36 22.91 -13.31
CA SER A 73 -15.21 24.11 -13.11
C SER A 73 -16.20 24.05 -11.93
N PRO A 74 -15.76 23.68 -10.70
CA PRO A 74 -16.69 23.52 -9.56
C PRO A 74 -17.37 24.84 -9.13
N ARG A 75 -16.75 25.99 -9.42
CA ARG A 75 -17.22 27.32 -9.00
C ARG A 75 -18.13 28.03 -10.02
N ASP A 76 -18.16 27.60 -11.28
CA ASP A 76 -18.90 28.27 -12.36
C ASP A 76 -20.14 27.47 -12.78
N LYS A 77 -20.85 26.87 -11.82
CA LYS A 77 -22.09 26.13 -12.09
C LYS A 77 -23.17 27.11 -12.53
N THR A 78 -23.62 26.98 -13.77
CA THR A 78 -24.80 27.68 -14.29
C THR A 78 -25.73 26.66 -14.95
N THR A 79 -26.97 27.05 -15.28
CA THR A 79 -27.91 26.19 -16.02
C THR A 79 -27.34 25.69 -17.35
N LEU A 80 -26.40 26.43 -17.96
CA LEU A 80 -25.74 26.08 -19.23
C LEU A 80 -24.36 25.44 -19.05
N ARG A 81 -23.76 25.52 -17.86
CA ARG A 81 -22.41 25.01 -17.57
C ARG A 81 -22.47 24.06 -16.39
N LYS A 82 -22.48 22.76 -16.70
CA LYS A 82 -22.42 21.68 -15.71
C LYS A 82 -20.96 21.32 -15.45
N SER A 83 -20.63 21.12 -14.18
CA SER A 83 -19.38 20.48 -13.80
C SER A 83 -19.40 19.03 -14.26
N HIS A 84 -18.30 18.55 -14.84
CA HIS A 84 -18.08 17.12 -15.07
C HIS A 84 -16.91 16.64 -14.21
N MET A 85 -16.95 15.36 -13.87
CA MET A 85 -15.86 14.69 -13.18
C MET A 85 -14.91 14.16 -14.25
N GLU A 86 -13.65 14.56 -14.17
CA GLU A 86 -12.56 13.97 -14.94
C GLU A 86 -11.90 12.89 -14.06
N ALA A 87 -11.51 11.78 -14.69
CA ALA A 87 -10.92 10.63 -14.03
C ALA A 87 -9.61 10.29 -14.75
N ALA A 88 -8.55 10.16 -13.98
CA ALA A 88 -7.29 9.59 -14.41
C ALA A 88 -6.84 8.55 -13.38
N THR A 89 -5.77 7.81 -13.69
CA THR A 89 -5.22 6.82 -12.77
C THR A 89 -3.78 7.19 -12.40
N ALA A 90 -3.48 7.19 -11.11
CA ALA A 90 -2.12 7.37 -10.60
C ALA A 90 -1.58 6.02 -10.12
N GLY A 91 -0.34 5.71 -10.48
CA GLY A 91 0.33 4.49 -10.05
C GLY A 91 1.54 4.78 -9.17
N ASN A 92 1.83 3.86 -8.25
CA ASN A 92 3.07 3.84 -7.50
C ASN A 92 3.62 2.41 -7.47
N LEU A 93 4.94 2.28 -7.60
CA LEU A 93 5.64 1.03 -7.33
C LEU A 93 6.30 1.13 -5.95
N TYR A 94 6.05 0.14 -5.11
CA TYR A 94 6.68 -0.01 -3.81
C TYR A 94 7.78 -1.05 -3.91
N VAL A 95 9.00 -0.64 -3.60
CA VAL A 95 10.12 -1.57 -3.47
C VAL A 95 10.02 -2.21 -2.08
N VAL A 96 9.92 -3.53 -2.06
CA VAL A 96 9.91 -4.29 -0.80
C VAL A 96 11.35 -4.46 -0.34
N ASP A 97 11.63 -3.88 0.83
CA ASP A 97 12.96 -3.84 1.41
C ASP A 97 13.30 -5.18 2.07
N ASP A 98 14.47 -5.71 1.76
CA ASP A 98 15.00 -6.95 2.30
C ASP A 98 15.82 -6.78 3.58
N GLN A 99 16.02 -5.53 3.99
CA GLN A 99 16.78 -5.21 5.20
C GLN A 99 15.88 -4.86 6.37
N VAL A 100 14.62 -5.29 6.37
CA VAL A 100 13.73 -5.09 7.52
C VAL A 100 14.33 -5.81 8.73
N ARG A 101 14.52 -5.07 9.82
CA ARG A 101 15.19 -5.55 11.04
C ARG A 101 14.20 -5.68 12.18
N TYR A 102 14.49 -6.59 13.10
CA TYR A 102 13.83 -6.65 14.40
C TYR A 102 14.47 -5.63 15.33
N ASP A 103 13.62 -4.90 16.04
CA ASP A 103 14.04 -4.21 17.25
C ASP A 103 14.17 -5.24 18.37
N SER A 104 15.41 -5.60 18.70
CA SER A 104 15.71 -6.55 19.78
C SER A 104 15.32 -6.02 21.17
N ALA A 105 15.08 -4.71 21.31
CA ALA A 105 14.65 -4.10 22.57
C ALA A 105 13.13 -4.12 22.76
N ALA A 106 12.35 -4.39 21.69
CA ALA A 106 10.91 -4.44 21.78
C ALA A 106 10.44 -5.79 22.37
N PRO A 107 9.42 -5.79 23.26
CA PRO A 107 8.84 -7.03 23.76
C PRO A 107 8.18 -7.79 22.61
N ILE A 108 8.41 -9.11 22.54
CA ILE A 108 7.89 -9.99 21.49
C ILE A 108 6.78 -10.87 22.09
N CYS A 109 5.76 -11.17 21.29
CA CYS A 109 4.73 -12.15 21.65
C CYS A 109 5.33 -13.54 21.95
N SER A 110 4.57 -14.39 22.68
CA SER A 110 5.04 -15.73 23.00
C SER A 110 5.30 -16.55 21.72
N PRO A 111 6.30 -17.46 21.72
CA PRO A 111 6.56 -18.36 20.61
C PRO A 111 5.33 -19.16 20.16
N ALA A 112 4.49 -19.57 21.12
CA ALA A 112 3.24 -20.30 20.88
C ALA A 112 2.24 -19.45 20.08
N LEU A 113 2.02 -18.19 20.47
CA LEU A 113 1.11 -17.30 19.73
C LEU A 113 1.58 -17.09 18.29
N PHE A 114 2.89 -17.02 18.05
CA PHE A 114 3.43 -16.93 16.70
C PHE A 114 3.11 -18.19 15.87
N GLU A 115 3.33 -19.36 16.46
CA GLU A 115 3.09 -20.66 15.81
C GLU A 115 1.58 -20.90 15.58
N ASP A 116 0.72 -20.46 16.49
CA ASP A 116 -0.74 -20.54 16.33
C ASP A 116 -1.23 -19.60 15.21
N VAL A 117 -0.68 -18.39 15.12
CA VAL A 117 -1.12 -17.37 14.14
C VAL A 117 -0.59 -17.66 12.74
N PHE A 118 0.66 -18.09 12.59
CA PHE A 118 1.33 -18.23 11.29
C PHE A 118 1.67 -19.68 10.90
N GLY A 119 1.46 -20.63 11.80
CA GLY A 119 1.87 -22.02 11.61
C GLY A 119 3.37 -22.24 11.83
N LEU A 120 3.77 -23.52 11.83
CA LEU A 120 5.17 -23.95 11.96
C LEU A 120 6.01 -23.68 10.71
N GLU A 121 5.36 -23.47 9.56
CA GLU A 121 6.04 -23.30 8.27
C GLU A 121 6.61 -21.90 8.06
N LEU A 122 6.04 -20.87 8.72
CA LEU A 122 6.54 -19.51 8.60
C LEU A 122 7.75 -19.32 9.53
N GLU A 123 8.92 -19.08 8.96
CA GLU A 123 10.11 -18.82 9.77
C GLU A 123 9.97 -17.52 10.55
N LYS A 124 10.28 -17.57 11.85
CA LYS A 124 10.36 -16.38 12.71
C LYS A 124 11.39 -15.43 12.12
N PRO A 125 11.04 -14.17 11.83
CA PRO A 125 11.97 -13.33 11.11
C PRO A 125 13.06 -12.83 12.07
N THR A 126 14.28 -12.66 11.54
CA THR A 126 15.52 -12.62 12.32
C THR A 126 16.07 -11.20 12.46
N THR A 127 17.00 -10.99 13.41
CA THR A 127 17.77 -9.74 13.50
C THR A 127 18.76 -9.56 12.35
N GLU A 128 19.14 -10.66 11.68
CA GLU A 128 19.99 -10.65 10.50
C GLU A 128 19.18 -10.37 9.21
N PRO A 129 19.74 -9.59 8.27
CA PRO A 129 19.09 -9.30 6.99
C PRO A 129 18.91 -10.57 6.18
N ARG A 130 17.72 -10.73 5.61
CA ARG A 130 17.37 -11.86 4.73
C ARG A 130 16.94 -11.33 3.39
N ALA A 131 17.51 -11.88 2.32
CA ALA A 131 17.05 -11.57 0.97
C ALA A 131 15.56 -11.93 0.83
N VAL A 132 14.72 -10.93 0.52
CA VAL A 132 13.26 -11.11 0.31
C VAL A 132 12.98 -12.03 -0.87
N SER A 133 13.92 -12.13 -1.80
CA SER A 133 13.88 -13.09 -2.88
C SER A 133 15.23 -13.82 -2.94
N PRO A 134 15.39 -14.96 -2.23
CA PRO A 134 16.59 -15.76 -2.38
C PRO A 134 16.69 -16.17 -3.85
N LEU A 135 17.87 -16.02 -4.43
CA LEU A 135 18.08 -16.45 -5.81
C LEU A 135 18.15 -17.98 -5.85
N ASP A 136 17.52 -18.60 -6.85
CA ASP A 136 17.71 -20.01 -7.16
C ASP A 136 19.15 -20.26 -7.66
N ASP A 137 19.51 -21.53 -7.86
CA ASP A 137 20.83 -21.93 -8.37
C ASP A 137 21.17 -21.31 -9.74
N ASN A 138 20.17 -20.77 -10.45
CA ASN A 138 20.30 -20.10 -11.74
C ASN A 138 20.34 -18.56 -11.62
N GLY A 139 20.40 -18.00 -10.40
CA GLY A 139 20.42 -16.56 -10.16
C GLY A 139 19.06 -15.87 -10.34
N ARG A 140 17.95 -16.62 -10.28
CA ARG A 140 16.58 -16.11 -10.47
C ARG A 140 15.84 -15.96 -9.14
N PRO A 141 14.89 -15.04 -9.03
CA PRO A 141 14.26 -14.74 -7.74
C PRO A 141 13.28 -15.86 -7.37
N ALA A 142 13.55 -16.63 -6.31
CA ALA A 142 12.73 -17.79 -5.92
C ALA A 142 11.29 -17.39 -5.53
N ALA A 143 11.09 -16.20 -4.96
CA ALA A 143 9.77 -15.66 -4.63
C ALA A 143 8.92 -15.32 -5.89
N MET A 144 9.55 -15.21 -7.05
CA MET A 144 8.90 -14.98 -8.35
C MET A 144 8.76 -16.26 -9.18
N ASN A 145 9.20 -17.42 -8.66
CA ASN A 145 9.06 -18.69 -9.34
C ASN A 145 7.59 -19.16 -9.29
N ARG A 146 6.90 -19.01 -10.42
CA ARG A 146 5.50 -19.41 -10.60
C ARG A 146 5.24 -20.89 -10.29
N GLU A 147 6.11 -21.79 -10.71
CA GLU A 147 5.92 -23.24 -10.54
C GLU A 147 5.98 -23.65 -9.07
N ALA A 148 6.93 -23.11 -8.31
CA ALA A 148 7.06 -23.35 -6.88
C ALA A 148 5.82 -22.86 -6.11
N ARG A 149 5.30 -21.69 -6.49
CA ARG A 149 4.07 -21.13 -5.91
C ARG A 149 2.83 -21.95 -6.25
N ASP A 150 2.67 -22.34 -7.51
CA ASP A 150 1.49 -23.10 -7.96
C ASP A 150 1.48 -24.50 -7.29
N ALA A 151 2.66 -25.09 -7.07
CA ALA A 151 2.82 -26.29 -6.26
C ALA A 151 2.47 -26.08 -4.76
N TYR A 152 2.82 -24.92 -4.17
CA TYR A 152 2.43 -24.58 -2.80
C TYR A 152 0.91 -24.37 -2.66
N ARG A 153 0.27 -23.67 -3.61
CA ARG A 153 -1.19 -23.50 -3.62
C ARG A 153 -1.94 -24.82 -3.76
N ALA A 154 -1.41 -25.73 -4.55
CA ALA A 154 -1.96 -27.09 -4.67
C ALA A 154 -1.80 -27.92 -3.38
N ARG A 155 -0.93 -27.50 -2.46
CA ARG A 155 -0.72 -28.14 -1.14
C ARG A 155 -1.55 -27.53 -0.02
N ALA A 156 -2.16 -26.36 -0.21
CA ALA A 156 -2.95 -25.73 0.85
C ALA A 156 -4.03 -26.70 1.32
N SER A 157 -3.93 -27.15 2.57
CA SER A 157 -4.91 -28.10 3.11
C SER A 157 -6.17 -27.35 3.52
N ASP A 158 -7.31 -27.92 3.18
CA ASP A 158 -8.61 -27.62 3.79
C ASP A 158 -8.57 -28.05 5.27
N ALA A 159 -7.75 -27.37 6.09
CA ALA A 159 -7.93 -27.46 7.52
C ALA A 159 -9.31 -26.86 7.80
N ASP A 160 -10.22 -27.66 8.36
CA ASP A 160 -11.54 -27.24 8.80
C ASP A 160 -11.36 -26.12 9.83
N ILE A 161 -11.39 -24.87 9.35
CA ILE A 161 -11.40 -23.69 10.20
C ILE A 161 -12.71 -23.73 10.99
N ASP A 162 -12.62 -23.91 12.32
CA ASP A 162 -13.79 -23.89 13.19
C ASP A 162 -14.19 -22.44 13.47
N MET A 163 -15.50 -22.18 13.59
CA MET A 163 -16.00 -20.87 13.97
C MET A 163 -15.45 -20.43 15.34
N TYR A 164 -15.10 -21.38 16.21
CA TYR A 164 -14.47 -21.12 17.50
C TYR A 164 -13.01 -20.67 17.41
N ASP A 165 -12.31 -20.91 16.30
CA ASP A 165 -10.94 -20.39 16.07
C ASP A 165 -10.93 -18.86 15.91
N PHE A 166 -12.08 -18.26 15.65
CA PHE A 166 -12.25 -16.81 15.56
C PHE A 166 -12.75 -16.15 16.85
N VAL A 167 -13.06 -16.95 17.89
CA VAL A 167 -13.59 -16.43 19.16
C VAL A 167 -12.46 -16.37 20.18
N PRO A 168 -12.09 -15.17 20.68
CA PRO A 168 -11.00 -15.06 21.65
C PRO A 168 -11.31 -15.83 22.93
N THR A 169 -10.38 -16.67 23.34
CA THR A 169 -10.41 -17.37 24.63
C THR A 169 -10.41 -16.36 25.79
N LEU A 170 -10.71 -16.84 27.01
CA LEU A 170 -10.71 -15.98 28.20
C LEU A 170 -9.32 -15.39 28.50
N GLU A 171 -8.25 -16.14 28.21
CA GLU A 171 -6.88 -15.65 28.40
C GLU A 171 -6.51 -14.59 27.36
N GLU A 172 -6.89 -14.81 26.09
CA GLU A 172 -6.71 -13.82 25.03
C GLU A 172 -7.53 -12.56 25.29
N HIS A 173 -8.74 -12.67 25.85
CA HIS A 173 -9.55 -11.52 26.27
C HIS A 173 -8.85 -10.67 27.34
N LYS A 174 -8.23 -11.29 28.34
CA LYS A 174 -7.44 -10.59 29.37
C LYS A 174 -6.22 -9.91 28.74
N HIS A 175 -5.53 -10.60 27.84
CA HIS A 175 -4.39 -10.06 27.13
C HIS A 175 -4.78 -8.87 26.25
N LEU A 176 -5.85 -8.99 25.46
CA LEU A 176 -6.39 -7.92 24.63
C LEU A 176 -6.77 -6.69 25.48
N THR A 177 -7.38 -6.92 26.64
CA THR A 177 -7.74 -5.83 27.58
C THR A 177 -6.49 -5.10 28.07
N HIS A 178 -5.44 -5.83 28.46
CA HIS A 178 -4.17 -5.22 28.86
C HIS A 178 -3.52 -4.43 27.71
N CYS A 179 -3.54 -4.96 26.49
CA CYS A 179 -3.02 -4.26 25.31
C CYS A 179 -3.81 -2.96 25.02
N ILE A 180 -5.14 -2.99 25.10
CA ILE A 180 -6.00 -1.80 24.90
C ILE A 180 -5.69 -0.74 25.95
N ILE A 181 -5.60 -1.11 27.24
CA ILE A 181 -5.30 -0.19 28.33
C ILE A 181 -3.90 0.42 28.15
N SER A 182 -2.88 -0.40 27.86
CA SER A 182 -1.52 0.07 27.60
C SER A 182 -1.48 1.05 26.42
N HIS A 183 -2.13 0.72 25.30
CA HIS A 183 -2.21 1.63 24.15
C HIS A 183 -2.91 2.95 24.49
N ALA A 184 -4.02 2.91 25.23
CA ALA A 184 -4.74 4.11 25.63
C ALA A 184 -3.91 5.00 26.58
N GLN A 185 -3.23 4.39 27.57
CA GLN A 185 -2.33 5.10 28.49
C GLN A 185 -1.18 5.76 27.74
N ARG A 186 -0.52 5.04 26.82
CA ARG A 186 0.58 5.58 26.01
C ARG A 186 0.13 6.73 25.12
N ALA A 187 -0.96 6.55 24.37
CA ALA A 187 -1.50 7.61 23.52
C ALA A 187 -1.84 8.87 24.33
N TRP A 188 -2.38 8.68 25.55
CA TRP A 188 -2.66 9.79 26.44
C TRP A 188 -1.38 10.48 26.94
N ILE A 189 -0.34 9.73 27.35
CA ILE A 189 0.97 10.27 27.78
C ILE A 189 1.64 11.03 26.64
N GLU A 190 1.63 10.49 25.41
CA GLU A 190 2.18 11.14 24.22
C GLU A 190 1.46 12.47 23.91
N MET A 191 0.13 12.52 24.11
CA MET A 191 -0.66 13.75 23.93
C MET A 191 -0.48 14.76 25.06
N HIS A 192 -0.11 14.32 26.26
CA HIS A 192 0.04 15.14 27.47
C HIS A 192 1.47 15.06 27.99
N SER A 193 2.43 15.41 27.14
CA SER A 193 3.87 15.39 27.45
C SER A 193 4.26 16.25 28.67
N GLU A 194 3.38 17.17 29.07
CA GLU A 194 3.47 18.00 30.26
C GLU A 194 3.16 17.27 31.58
N ALA A 195 2.49 16.11 31.52
CA ALA A 195 2.21 15.29 32.67
C ALA A 195 3.46 14.45 32.99
N ASP A 196 4.13 14.79 34.10
CA ASP A 196 5.37 14.16 34.55
C ASP A 196 5.07 12.77 35.15
N PHE A 197 4.93 11.76 34.28
CA PHE A 197 4.76 10.37 34.68
C PHE A 197 6.12 9.72 34.93
N GLU A 198 6.38 9.31 36.18
CA GLU A 198 7.63 8.64 36.59
C GLU A 198 7.82 7.27 35.93
N GLU A 199 6.74 6.58 35.55
CA GLU A 199 6.77 5.22 35.01
C GLU A 199 6.02 5.16 33.68
N GLN A 200 6.75 4.90 32.59
CA GLN A 200 6.12 4.64 31.30
C GLN A 200 5.57 3.21 31.31
N PRO A 201 4.31 3.00 30.88
CA PRO A 201 3.76 1.65 30.76
C PRO A 201 4.57 0.83 29.75
N ASP A 202 4.81 -0.44 30.08
CA ASP A 202 5.51 -1.38 29.22
C ASP A 202 4.88 -1.41 27.81
N ALA A 203 5.74 -1.48 26.79
CA ALA A 203 5.28 -1.64 25.43
C ALA A 203 4.49 -2.95 25.29
N PRO A 204 3.33 -2.94 24.60
CA PRO A 204 2.63 -4.18 24.33
C PRO A 204 3.54 -5.08 23.48
N PRO A 205 3.60 -6.39 23.79
CA PRO A 205 4.41 -7.31 23.02
C PRO A 205 3.96 -7.26 21.55
N GLN A 206 4.93 -7.11 20.66
CA GLN A 206 4.71 -7.05 19.23
C GLN A 206 4.87 -8.46 18.64
N VAL A 207 3.97 -8.81 17.73
CA VAL A 207 4.12 -10.02 16.91
C VAL A 207 5.32 -9.84 15.96
N PHE A 208 5.50 -8.62 15.45
CA PHE A 208 6.61 -8.23 14.57
C PHE A 208 7.14 -6.84 14.95
N PRO A 209 8.12 -6.71 15.86
CA PRO A 209 8.74 -5.42 16.15
C PRO A 209 9.71 -5.01 15.04
N LEU A 210 9.16 -4.63 13.89
CA LEU A 210 9.96 -4.18 12.76
C LEU A 210 10.49 -2.77 13.05
N VAL A 211 11.79 -2.56 12.83
CA VAL A 211 12.40 -1.23 12.88
C VAL A 211 11.76 -0.36 11.79
N PRO A 212 11.09 0.74 12.13
CA PRO A 212 10.45 1.60 11.14
C PRO A 212 11.48 2.12 10.14
N LYS A 213 11.26 1.84 8.86
CA LYS A 213 12.09 2.32 7.74
C LYS A 213 11.21 3.02 6.72
N LYS A 214 11.71 4.13 6.18
CA LYS A 214 11.02 4.84 5.11
C LYS A 214 10.93 3.93 3.88
N SER A 215 9.71 3.71 3.40
CA SER A 215 9.46 2.94 2.17
C SER A 215 10.03 3.66 0.95
N THR A 216 10.62 2.89 0.04
CA THR A 216 11.05 3.38 -1.27
C THR A 216 9.86 3.31 -2.23
N VAL A 217 9.39 4.48 -2.65
CA VAL A 217 8.24 4.63 -3.54
C VAL A 217 8.73 5.21 -4.86
N LEU A 218 8.41 4.53 -5.96
CA LEU A 218 8.72 4.96 -7.32
C LEU A 218 7.41 5.40 -7.98
N PRO A 219 7.18 6.71 -8.14
CA PRO A 219 5.92 7.20 -8.72
C PRO A 219 5.87 6.90 -10.22
N LEU A 220 4.71 6.44 -10.69
CA LEU A 220 4.44 6.28 -12.11
C LEU A 220 3.76 7.54 -12.68
N PRO A 221 3.77 7.71 -14.01
CA PRO A 221 3.00 8.76 -14.66
C PRO A 221 1.50 8.67 -14.33
N VAL A 222 0.80 9.78 -14.53
CA VAL A 222 -0.66 9.79 -14.48
C VAL A 222 -1.17 9.32 -15.84
N TYR A 223 -2.01 8.28 -15.83
CA TYR A 223 -2.59 7.68 -17.01
C TYR A 223 -4.01 8.23 -17.24
N ASP A 224 -4.29 8.68 -18.46
CA ASP A 224 -5.60 9.20 -18.87
C ASP A 224 -6.58 8.06 -19.20
N HIS A 225 -6.76 7.17 -18.22
CA HIS A 225 -7.58 5.97 -18.31
C HIS A 225 -8.43 5.83 -17.05
N ASN A 226 -9.65 5.35 -17.22
CA ASN A 226 -10.62 5.16 -16.15
C ASN A 226 -10.49 3.75 -15.56
N GLU A 227 -9.73 3.62 -14.47
CA GLU A 227 -9.56 2.38 -13.73
C GLU A 227 -10.90 1.84 -13.19
N GLY A 228 -11.95 2.66 -13.02
CA GLY A 228 -13.29 2.21 -12.63
C GLY A 228 -14.01 1.27 -13.61
N SER A 229 -13.36 0.86 -14.70
CA SER A 229 -13.86 -0.14 -15.66
C SER A 229 -12.83 -1.25 -15.88
N ILE A 230 -13.31 -2.44 -16.28
CA ILE A 230 -12.43 -3.58 -16.61
C ILE A 230 -11.46 -3.20 -17.75
N GLN A 231 -11.97 -2.54 -18.79
CA GLN A 231 -11.14 -2.14 -19.93
C GLN A 231 -10.11 -1.08 -19.52
N GLY A 232 -10.50 -0.06 -18.75
CA GLY A 232 -9.54 0.95 -18.31
C GLY A 232 -8.47 0.39 -17.38
N ASN A 233 -8.78 -0.60 -16.53
CA ASN A 233 -7.78 -1.34 -15.76
C ASN A 233 -6.75 -2.04 -16.67
N ILE A 234 -7.22 -2.68 -17.74
CA ILE A 234 -6.35 -3.30 -18.75
C ILE A 234 -5.46 -2.24 -19.41
N ASP A 235 -6.05 -1.14 -19.88
CA ASP A 235 -5.34 -0.07 -20.58
C ASP A 235 -4.24 0.56 -19.69
N VAL A 236 -4.53 0.75 -18.40
CA VAL A 236 -3.55 1.22 -17.40
C VAL A 236 -2.41 0.23 -17.24
N LEU A 237 -2.70 -1.07 -17.10
CA LEU A 237 -1.66 -2.10 -16.93
C LEU A 237 -0.76 -2.19 -18.17
N GLU A 238 -1.33 -2.11 -19.37
CA GLU A 238 -0.56 -2.06 -20.62
C GLU A 238 0.32 -0.81 -20.71
N ALA A 239 -0.22 0.35 -20.34
CA ALA A 239 0.53 1.60 -20.29
C ALA A 239 1.71 1.51 -19.31
N ILE A 240 1.50 0.90 -18.14
CA ILE A 240 2.55 0.67 -17.14
C ILE A 240 3.63 -0.26 -17.71
N CYS A 241 3.28 -1.41 -18.29
CA CYS A 241 4.26 -2.33 -18.87
C CYS A 241 5.09 -1.64 -19.95
N LYS A 242 4.44 -0.86 -20.82
CA LYS A 242 5.12 -0.05 -21.85
C LYS A 242 6.05 0.99 -21.25
N ASP A 243 5.61 1.72 -20.23
CA ASP A 243 6.39 2.76 -19.58
C ASP A 243 7.55 2.18 -18.77
N LEU A 244 7.44 0.96 -18.28
CA LEU A 244 8.53 0.22 -17.63
C LEU A 244 9.46 -0.49 -18.63
N GLY A 245 9.07 -0.57 -19.90
CA GLY A 245 9.80 -1.29 -20.93
C GLY A 245 9.88 -2.79 -20.66
N LEU A 246 8.79 -3.37 -20.13
CA LEU A 246 8.68 -4.81 -19.86
C LEU A 246 8.16 -5.52 -21.10
N GLU A 247 8.97 -6.44 -21.64
CA GLU A 247 8.57 -7.28 -22.77
C GLU A 247 7.91 -8.58 -22.29
N ASP A 248 7.22 -9.30 -23.19
CA ASP A 248 6.55 -10.56 -22.85
C ASP A 248 7.51 -11.59 -22.23
N ALA A 249 8.77 -11.63 -22.72
CA ALA A 249 9.82 -12.48 -22.17
C ALA A 249 10.19 -12.13 -20.72
N ASP A 250 10.16 -10.85 -20.34
CA ASP A 250 10.38 -10.41 -18.96
C ASP A 250 9.18 -10.81 -18.08
N LEU A 251 7.97 -10.59 -18.58
CA LEU A 251 6.72 -10.88 -17.89
C LEU A 251 6.49 -12.39 -17.71
N ALA A 252 7.01 -13.22 -18.61
CA ALA A 252 7.00 -14.68 -18.48
C ALA A 252 7.70 -15.16 -17.21
N GLN A 253 8.72 -14.41 -16.74
CA GLN A 253 9.59 -14.79 -15.63
C GLN A 253 9.31 -14.00 -14.34
N ARG A 254 8.36 -13.07 -14.38
CA ARG A 254 8.12 -12.12 -13.29
C ARG A 254 6.68 -12.18 -12.82
N ILE A 255 6.52 -12.02 -11.51
CA ILE A 255 5.21 -11.80 -10.90
C ILE A 255 5.20 -10.38 -10.35
N MET A 256 4.30 -9.54 -10.87
CA MET A 256 4.03 -8.22 -10.32
C MET A 256 2.84 -8.32 -9.39
N SER A 257 3.08 -8.16 -8.09
CA SER A 257 1.98 -8.08 -7.13
C SER A 257 1.31 -6.71 -7.25
N SER A 258 0.00 -6.68 -7.46
CA SER A 258 -0.80 -5.46 -7.45
C SER A 258 -1.60 -5.42 -6.16
N ILE A 259 -1.33 -4.41 -5.32
CA ILE A 259 -2.04 -4.14 -4.07
C ILE A 259 -2.86 -2.88 -4.26
N GLY A 260 -4.18 -3.06 -4.21
CA GLY A 260 -5.14 -1.97 -4.33
C GLY A 260 -6.29 -2.14 -3.37
N ASP A 261 -7.19 -1.17 -3.43
CA ASP A 261 -8.49 -1.25 -2.81
C ASP A 261 -9.27 -2.50 -3.35
N ALA A 262 -10.28 -3.03 -2.64
CA ALA A 262 -10.92 -4.29 -3.06
C ALA A 262 -11.73 -4.15 -4.35
N PHE A 263 -12.14 -2.93 -4.72
CA PHE A 263 -12.85 -2.71 -5.97
C PHE A 263 -11.88 -2.79 -7.16
N THR A 264 -10.74 -2.11 -7.08
CA THR A 264 -9.61 -2.22 -8.01
C THR A 264 -9.15 -3.67 -8.12
N ALA A 265 -8.93 -4.36 -6.99
CA ALA A 265 -8.56 -5.77 -7.00
C ALA A 265 -9.61 -6.65 -7.71
N THR A 266 -10.90 -6.36 -7.51
CA THR A 266 -11.98 -7.08 -8.20
C THR A 266 -11.97 -6.83 -9.70
N LEU A 267 -11.76 -5.58 -10.14
CA LEU A 267 -11.69 -5.23 -11.55
C LEU A 267 -10.47 -5.85 -12.24
N GLN A 268 -9.31 -5.85 -11.59
CA GLN A 268 -8.10 -6.50 -12.09
C GLN A 268 -8.27 -8.02 -12.21
N ARG A 269 -8.91 -8.68 -11.23
CA ARG A 269 -9.23 -10.12 -11.33
C ARG A 269 -10.16 -10.41 -12.52
N LYS A 270 -11.17 -9.56 -12.73
CA LYS A 270 -12.05 -9.67 -13.90
C LYS A 270 -11.31 -9.39 -15.21
N ALA A 271 -10.32 -8.51 -15.20
CA ALA A 271 -9.47 -8.24 -16.36
C ALA A 271 -8.65 -9.49 -16.75
N VAL A 272 -8.01 -10.14 -15.77
CA VAL A 272 -7.30 -11.43 -15.97
C VAL A 272 -8.27 -12.48 -16.53
N GLN A 273 -9.43 -12.67 -15.90
CA GLN A 273 -10.43 -13.65 -16.36
C GLN A 273 -10.93 -13.36 -17.78
N ARG A 274 -11.14 -12.08 -18.12
CA ARG A 274 -11.60 -11.68 -19.46
C ARG A 274 -10.59 -12.02 -20.56
N ARG A 275 -9.30 -12.08 -20.21
CA ARG A 275 -8.21 -12.36 -21.15
C ARG A 275 -7.62 -13.76 -21.02
N GLU A 276 -8.24 -14.64 -20.23
CA GLU A 276 -7.75 -16.00 -20.00
C GLU A 276 -7.60 -16.81 -21.31
N ASP A 277 -8.55 -16.64 -22.24
CA ASP A 277 -8.61 -17.35 -23.52
C ASP A 277 -7.94 -16.60 -24.70
N ASP A 278 -7.21 -15.50 -24.44
CA ASP A 278 -6.57 -14.73 -25.51
C ASP A 278 -5.56 -15.59 -26.29
N ARG A 279 -5.55 -15.53 -27.62
CA ARG A 279 -4.71 -16.38 -28.50
C ARG A 279 -3.53 -15.63 -29.11
N SER A 280 -3.16 -14.49 -28.55
CA SER A 280 -2.02 -13.71 -29.03
C SER A 280 -0.67 -14.45 -28.92
N ASP A 281 0.30 -13.95 -29.68
CA ASP A 281 1.68 -14.42 -29.67
C ASP A 281 2.46 -13.96 -28.40
N THR A 282 1.86 -13.08 -27.59
CA THR A 282 2.40 -12.53 -26.34
C THR A 282 1.49 -12.88 -25.16
N PRO A 283 1.36 -14.18 -24.81
CA PRO A 283 0.36 -14.66 -23.88
C PRO A 283 0.62 -14.23 -22.43
N HIS A 284 1.86 -13.89 -22.04
CA HIS A 284 2.15 -13.48 -20.67
C HIS A 284 1.71 -12.04 -20.43
N HIS A 285 1.98 -11.15 -21.40
CA HIS A 285 1.50 -9.78 -21.41
C HIS A 285 -0.01 -9.72 -21.58
N ASP A 286 -0.54 -10.31 -22.66
CA ASP A 286 -1.93 -10.06 -23.04
C ASP A 286 -2.90 -10.73 -22.08
N ARG A 287 -2.62 -11.96 -21.64
CA ARG A 287 -3.45 -12.62 -20.62
C ARG A 287 -3.18 -12.14 -19.19
N LEU A 288 -2.31 -11.14 -19.01
CA LEU A 288 -1.93 -10.57 -17.71
C LEU A 288 -1.43 -11.63 -16.71
N GLN A 289 -0.71 -12.66 -17.18
CA GLN A 289 -0.30 -13.79 -16.33
C GLN A 289 0.72 -13.41 -15.27
N TYR A 290 1.46 -12.32 -15.50
CA TYR A 290 2.41 -11.75 -14.57
C TYR A 290 1.72 -11.10 -13.36
N LEU A 291 0.43 -10.75 -13.45
CA LEU A 291 -0.26 -9.96 -12.43
C LEU A 291 -0.76 -10.84 -11.28
N GLN A 292 -0.32 -10.55 -10.06
CA GLN A 292 -0.85 -11.14 -8.84
C GLN A 292 -1.65 -10.11 -8.06
N VAL A 293 -2.97 -10.25 -8.09
CA VAL A 293 -3.88 -9.26 -7.50
C VAL A 293 -4.17 -9.57 -6.03
N LEU A 294 -3.74 -8.65 -5.17
CA LEU A 294 -3.95 -8.67 -3.72
C LEU A 294 -4.84 -7.49 -3.32
N ALA A 295 -5.88 -7.76 -2.53
CA ALA A 295 -6.68 -6.71 -1.94
C ALA A 295 -5.95 -6.23 -0.67
N ALA A 296 -5.78 -4.92 -0.55
CA ALA A 296 -5.08 -4.33 0.58
C ALA A 296 -5.84 -4.54 1.90
N PHE A 297 -5.08 -4.80 2.97
CA PHE A 297 -5.65 -5.09 4.28
C PHE A 297 -6.47 -3.96 4.88
N PHE A 298 -6.29 -2.70 4.46
CA PHE A 298 -7.02 -1.58 5.05
C PHE A 298 -8.54 -1.66 4.86
N GLN A 299 -9.04 -2.28 3.79
CA GLN A 299 -10.50 -2.48 3.63
C GLN A 299 -11.03 -3.61 4.50
N TYR A 300 -10.25 -4.68 4.69
CA TYR A 300 -10.58 -5.75 5.64
C TYR A 300 -10.48 -5.26 7.08
N GLN A 301 -9.48 -4.43 7.39
CA GLN A 301 -9.34 -3.78 8.69
C GLN A 301 -10.53 -2.84 8.94
N TYR A 302 -10.96 -2.05 7.96
CA TYR A 302 -12.15 -1.22 8.09
C TYR A 302 -13.42 -2.07 8.27
N ALA A 303 -13.60 -3.13 7.48
CA ALA A 303 -14.73 -4.04 7.62
C ALA A 303 -14.73 -4.74 8.99
N TYR A 304 -13.55 -5.16 9.47
CA TYR A 304 -13.36 -5.75 10.79
C TYR A 304 -13.64 -4.75 11.90
N GLN A 305 -13.08 -3.53 11.82
CA GLN A 305 -13.36 -2.46 12.78
C GLN A 305 -14.83 -2.10 12.81
N LYS A 306 -15.48 -2.04 11.65
CA LYS A 306 -16.92 -1.83 11.53
C LYS A 306 -17.69 -2.98 12.16
N TYR A 307 -17.36 -4.24 11.87
CA TYR A 307 -18.00 -5.40 12.45
C TYR A 307 -17.81 -5.47 13.97
N LEU A 308 -16.59 -5.22 14.44
CA LEU A 308 -16.26 -5.12 15.86
C LEU A 308 -17.03 -3.98 16.50
N SER A 309 -17.22 -2.86 15.80
CA SER A 309 -18.10 -1.78 16.23
C SER A 309 -19.55 -2.16 16.27
N GLU A 310 -20.09 -2.83 15.26
CA GLU A 310 -21.51 -3.20 15.21
C GLU A 310 -21.83 -4.30 16.25
N THR A 311 -20.91 -5.23 16.46
CA THR A 311 -21.06 -6.37 17.37
C THR A 311 -20.76 -6.00 18.82
N HIS A 312 -19.70 -5.23 19.06
CA HIS A 312 -19.23 -4.84 20.40
C HIS A 312 -19.49 -3.35 20.73
N ALA A 313 -20.30 -2.61 19.95
CA ALA A 313 -20.77 -1.28 20.37
C ALA A 313 -21.53 -1.32 21.70
N GLY A 314 -22.15 -2.47 22.01
CA GLY A 314 -23.08 -2.62 23.12
C GLY A 314 -24.47 -2.11 22.76
N THR A 315 -25.49 -2.89 23.09
CA THR A 315 -26.88 -2.40 23.01
C THR A 315 -27.18 -1.54 24.23
N ALA A 316 -28.27 -0.75 24.19
CA ALA A 316 -28.70 0.02 25.37
C ALA A 316 -29.09 -0.86 26.57
N VAL A 317 -29.31 -2.17 26.35
CA VAL A 317 -29.89 -3.09 27.33
C VAL A 317 -28.88 -4.16 27.78
N ALA A 318 -27.91 -4.53 26.95
CA ALA A 318 -26.82 -5.44 27.27
C ALA A 318 -25.49 -4.81 26.86
N GLN A 319 -24.83 -4.17 27.83
CA GLN A 319 -23.48 -3.62 27.68
C GLN A 319 -22.48 -4.60 28.27
N ASP A 320 -21.75 -5.28 27.39
CA ASP A 320 -20.52 -5.95 27.80
C ASP A 320 -19.55 -4.93 28.41
N LEU A 321 -18.71 -5.36 29.36
CA LEU A 321 -17.71 -4.54 30.05
C LEU A 321 -16.75 -3.87 29.05
N LEU A 322 -16.47 -4.54 27.93
CA LEU A 322 -15.61 -4.05 26.85
C LEU A 322 -16.38 -3.34 25.72
N SER A 323 -17.68 -3.08 25.89
CA SER A 323 -18.45 -2.42 24.84
C SER A 323 -17.96 -0.98 24.59
N MET A 324 -17.86 -0.60 23.31
CA MET A 324 -17.31 0.70 22.94
C MET A 324 -18.13 1.89 23.46
N ARG A 325 -19.45 1.74 23.62
CA ARG A 325 -20.29 2.76 24.29
C ARG A 325 -19.94 2.95 25.76
N ARG A 326 -19.58 1.88 26.47
CA ARG A 326 -19.23 1.96 27.88
C ARG A 326 -17.85 2.58 28.06
N MET A 327 -16.86 2.14 27.28
CA MET A 327 -15.51 2.74 27.32
C MET A 327 -15.52 4.23 26.96
N SER A 328 -16.31 4.64 25.96
CA SER A 328 -16.45 6.07 25.60
C SER A 328 -17.21 6.89 26.65
N SER A 329 -18.12 6.28 27.41
CA SER A 329 -18.85 6.97 28.50
C SER A 329 -18.04 7.16 29.78
N VAL A 330 -17.00 6.34 30.01
CA VAL A 330 -16.13 6.42 31.21
C VAL A 330 -14.91 7.31 30.96
N ALA A 331 -14.50 7.49 29.69
CA ALA A 331 -13.40 8.36 29.28
C ALA A 331 -13.82 9.83 29.04
N GLY A 332 -15.05 10.22 29.40
CA GLY A 332 -15.63 11.56 29.22
C GLY A 332 -15.99 12.25 30.51
#